data_AF-A0A6M2A6W0-F1
#
_entry.id   AF-A0A6M2A6W0-F1
#
_cell.length_a   1.000
_cell.length_b   1.000
_cell.length_c   1.000
_cell.angle_alpha   90.00
_cell.angle_beta   90.00
_cell.angle_gamma   90.00
#
_symmetry.space_group_name_H-M   'P 1'
#
loop_
_entity.id
_entity.type
_entity.pdbx_description
1 polymer ?
#
loop_
_entity_poly.entity_id
_entity_poly.type
_entity_poly.pdbx_seq_one_letter_code
_entity_poly.pdbx_strand_id
1 'polypeptide(L)'
;MRKLSFYVYKYSYLAWLKLKQFGHFLYKKGGIEELYFAYRYLTHRYHPRQFSPIHTEENFKILNRIPLSKGLSASRSGLLTPLLSKGEQRRFWIWNLFLFGAPQKRVEQVVLFTFLTISLELNNPFDRKILKFFLNEKVTLLGRLYNKVEKINGKEWDRQELHVHLDTYKRNSILQNRVIEQMEKAVAKQRKPPILEEAEKALKKGLHPLLITMGCSGAYWMRGTDRSIIGLFKPFDEEIHAPHNPVGPSLQGPLGQRKTRRGNRVGEAAHHEVGAFLVDSYLGFGIVPRTYYASFSHFTFFSARENRRKTRATKRKFGSFQEFIEGFIPLTSLDKEELNTIPTDEFQLLVVLDVIIGNTDRNTGNILVGEEKIAAIDHGLCFPDRADDFQFWYWESIEQGKKPLIPSLVELLQNFPLTPIRHKLQSRCFIPESALDRMEERLVLFTRGILAGKSPADLSDLMTREYLTPLISRKETLTQAASEQLTLYLKKKNH
;
A
#
# COMPACT_ATOMS: atom_id res chain seq x y z
N MET A 1 52.53 -21.85 8.38
CA MET A 1 51.17 -21.80 7.82
C MET A 1 50.36 -20.53 8.19
N ARG A 2 50.98 -19.34 8.34
CA ARG A 2 50.24 -18.08 8.55
C ARG A 2 50.59 -16.93 7.58
N LYS A 3 51.38 -17.20 6.53
CA LYS A 3 51.66 -16.22 5.44
C LYS A 3 51.09 -16.61 4.06
N LEU A 4 50.38 -17.75 3.94
CA LEU A 4 49.79 -18.21 2.67
C LEU A 4 48.32 -17.81 2.44
N SER A 5 47.56 -17.42 3.47
CA SER A 5 46.12 -17.12 3.30
C SER A 5 45.84 -15.75 2.67
N PHE A 6 46.72 -14.77 2.87
CA PHE A 6 46.49 -13.40 2.39
C PHE A 6 46.72 -13.25 0.87
N TYR A 7 47.66 -14.03 0.31
CA TYR A 7 47.93 -14.03 -1.14
C TYR A 7 46.85 -14.80 -1.93
N VAL A 8 46.32 -15.91 -1.40
CA VAL A 8 45.26 -16.69 -2.06
C VAL A 8 43.94 -15.90 -2.16
N TYR A 9 43.62 -15.06 -1.17
CA TYR A 9 42.40 -14.24 -1.19
C TYR A 9 42.47 -13.08 -2.20
N LYS A 10 43.65 -12.46 -2.37
CA LYS A 10 43.82 -11.33 -3.30
C LYS A 10 43.78 -11.78 -4.77
N TYR A 11 44.32 -12.95 -5.10
CA TYR A 11 44.29 -13.49 -6.47
C TYR A 11 42.92 -14.09 -6.85
N SER A 12 42.17 -14.67 -5.91
CA SER A 12 40.82 -15.19 -6.16
C SER A 12 39.77 -14.09 -6.33
N TYR A 13 39.91 -12.95 -5.63
CA TYR A 13 39.04 -11.78 -5.82
C TYR A 13 39.26 -11.07 -7.16
N LEU A 14 40.51 -10.96 -7.62
CA LEU A 14 40.83 -10.39 -8.94
C LEU A 14 40.43 -11.32 -10.09
N ALA A 15 40.51 -12.64 -9.91
CA ALA A 15 39.96 -13.62 -10.86
C ALA A 15 38.42 -13.54 -10.93
N TRP A 16 37.76 -13.34 -9.79
CA TRP A 16 36.30 -13.17 -9.70
C TRP A 16 35.81 -11.89 -10.41
N LEU A 17 36.53 -10.76 -10.27
CA LEU A 17 36.20 -9.51 -10.98
C LEU A 17 36.39 -9.62 -12.50
N LYS A 18 37.44 -10.30 -12.98
CA LYS A 18 37.66 -10.55 -14.41
C LYS A 18 36.62 -11.49 -15.02
N LEU A 19 36.19 -12.53 -14.28
CA LEU A 19 35.10 -13.44 -14.69
C LEU A 19 33.74 -12.70 -14.76
N LYS A 20 33.48 -11.76 -13.86
CA LYS A 20 32.25 -10.97 -13.85
C LYS A 20 32.21 -9.96 -15.01
N GLN A 21 33.33 -9.34 -15.36
CA GLN A 21 33.44 -8.47 -16.54
C GLN A 21 33.34 -9.25 -17.86
N PHE A 22 33.92 -10.45 -17.93
CA PHE A 22 33.82 -11.34 -19.09
C PHE A 22 32.39 -11.89 -19.27
N GLY A 23 31.70 -12.25 -18.18
CA GLY A 23 30.30 -12.64 -18.20
C GLY A 23 29.35 -11.52 -18.64
N HIS A 24 29.64 -10.27 -18.26
CA HIS A 24 28.87 -9.11 -18.71
C HIS A 24 29.12 -8.76 -20.19
N PHE A 25 30.33 -9.02 -20.69
CA PHE A 25 30.66 -8.90 -22.13
C PHE A 25 29.92 -9.94 -22.98
N LEU A 26 29.82 -11.19 -22.50
CA LEU A 26 29.06 -12.26 -23.17
C LEU A 26 27.54 -12.06 -23.09
N TYR A 27 27.02 -11.52 -21.99
CA TYR A 27 25.60 -11.18 -21.78
C TYR A 27 25.05 -10.23 -22.85
N LYS A 28 25.88 -9.30 -23.35
CA LYS A 28 25.49 -8.34 -24.39
C LYS A 28 25.48 -8.92 -25.81
N LYS A 29 26.01 -10.12 -26.07
CA LYS A 29 26.39 -10.52 -27.45
C LYS A 29 25.87 -11.85 -28.02
N GLY A 30 25.03 -12.65 -27.36
CA GLY A 30 24.47 -13.80 -28.09
C GLY A 30 23.50 -14.70 -27.32
N GLY A 31 22.20 -14.44 -27.46
CA GLY A 31 21.04 -15.18 -26.92
C GLY A 31 21.02 -16.71 -27.08
N ILE A 32 21.98 -17.42 -26.47
CA ILE A 32 22.10 -18.88 -26.46
C ILE A 32 21.57 -19.48 -25.13
N GLU A 33 21.47 -18.69 -24.06
CA GLU A 33 20.89 -19.18 -22.80
C GLU A 33 19.37 -19.36 -22.86
N GLU A 34 18.58 -18.59 -23.61
CA GLU A 34 17.13 -18.79 -23.64
C GLU A 34 16.76 -20.16 -24.24
N LEU A 35 17.50 -20.63 -25.23
CA LEU A 35 17.34 -21.97 -25.81
C LEU A 35 17.85 -23.08 -24.88
N TYR A 36 18.98 -22.89 -24.20
CA TYR A 36 19.50 -23.86 -23.23
C TYR A 36 18.63 -23.94 -21.96
N PHE A 37 18.12 -22.80 -21.48
CA PHE A 37 17.24 -22.69 -20.32
C PHE A 37 15.84 -23.19 -20.66
N ALA A 38 15.30 -22.91 -21.86
CA ALA A 38 14.04 -23.51 -22.34
C ALA A 38 14.16 -25.03 -22.51
N TYR A 39 15.25 -25.53 -23.10
CA TYR A 39 15.52 -26.96 -23.23
C TYR A 39 15.64 -27.65 -21.87
N ARG A 40 16.34 -27.05 -20.91
CA ARG A 40 16.46 -27.57 -19.52
C ARG A 40 15.14 -27.47 -18.75
N TYR A 41 14.37 -26.40 -18.93
CA TYR A 41 13.05 -26.20 -18.32
C TYR A 41 12.01 -27.21 -18.83
N LEU A 42 12.05 -27.53 -20.13
CA LEU A 42 11.16 -28.51 -20.75
C LEU A 42 11.57 -29.96 -20.41
N THR A 43 12.87 -30.25 -20.28
CA THR A 43 13.37 -31.62 -19.99
C THR A 43 13.44 -31.96 -18.50
N HIS A 44 13.49 -30.98 -17.60
CA HIS A 44 13.56 -31.19 -16.14
C HIS A 44 12.28 -30.76 -15.41
N ARG A 45 11.10 -31.02 -16.00
CA ARG A 45 9.81 -30.86 -15.31
C ARG A 45 9.78 -31.77 -14.08
N TYR A 46 9.74 -31.16 -12.89
CA TYR A 46 9.31 -31.87 -11.68
C TYR A 46 7.84 -32.28 -11.87
N HIS A 47 7.52 -33.55 -11.59
CA HIS A 47 6.14 -34.01 -11.64
C HIS A 47 5.39 -33.33 -10.50
N PRO A 48 4.15 -32.80 -10.69
CA PRO A 48 3.34 -32.23 -9.62
C PRO A 48 3.18 -33.09 -8.36
N ARG A 49 3.46 -34.41 -8.47
CA ARG A 49 3.45 -35.38 -7.38
C ARG A 49 4.63 -35.22 -6.41
N GLN A 50 5.68 -34.48 -6.77
CA GLN A 50 6.83 -34.18 -5.90
C GLN A 50 6.55 -33.05 -4.90
N PHE A 51 5.41 -32.38 -5.03
CA PHE A 51 4.90 -31.36 -4.10
C PHE A 51 3.67 -31.88 -3.34
N SER A 52 3.65 -33.19 -3.05
CA SER A 52 2.51 -33.84 -2.41
C SER A 52 2.45 -33.50 -0.91
N PRO A 53 1.30 -32.99 -0.40
CA PRO A 53 1.10 -32.77 1.03
C PRO A 53 0.93 -34.08 1.84
N ILE A 54 0.95 -35.23 1.17
CA ILE A 54 0.76 -36.55 1.80
C ILE A 54 1.91 -36.89 2.77
N HIS A 55 3.14 -36.48 2.46
CA HIS A 55 4.34 -36.83 3.23
C HIS A 55 4.85 -35.70 4.14
N THR A 56 4.05 -34.65 4.37
CA THR A 56 4.49 -33.44 5.10
C THR A 56 4.99 -33.77 6.51
N GLU A 57 4.33 -34.65 7.24
CA GLU A 57 4.73 -35.01 8.61
C GLU A 57 6.03 -35.84 8.64
N GLU A 58 6.20 -36.75 7.69
CA GLU A 58 7.39 -37.60 7.55
C GLU A 58 8.61 -36.78 7.13
N ASN A 59 8.41 -35.86 6.18
CA ASN A 59 9.42 -34.90 5.75
C ASN A 59 9.89 -34.01 6.90
N PHE A 60 8.98 -33.59 7.79
CA PHE A 60 9.30 -32.83 9.00
C PHE A 60 10.18 -33.61 9.98
N LYS A 61 9.84 -34.89 10.21
CA LYS A 61 10.63 -35.78 11.08
C LYS A 61 12.04 -36.00 10.53
N ILE A 62 12.19 -36.04 9.21
CA ILE A 62 13.47 -36.22 8.52
C ILE A 62 14.32 -34.94 8.61
N LEU A 63 13.73 -33.78 8.35
CA LEU A 63 14.44 -32.48 8.41
C LEU A 63 14.95 -32.15 9.83
N ASN A 64 14.15 -32.43 10.86
CA ASN A 64 14.55 -32.16 12.25
C ASN A 64 15.66 -33.08 12.78
N ARG A 65 15.99 -34.17 12.06
CA ARG A 65 16.97 -35.17 12.50
C ARG A 65 18.28 -35.13 11.71
N ILE A 66 18.36 -34.35 10.62
CA ILE A 66 19.51 -34.36 9.72
C ILE A 66 20.30 -33.04 9.83
N PRO A 67 21.61 -33.08 10.13
CA PRO A 67 22.45 -31.89 10.10
C PRO A 67 22.49 -31.26 8.71
N LEU A 68 22.50 -29.92 8.61
CA LEU A 68 22.56 -29.13 7.36
C LEU A 68 23.68 -29.56 6.38
N SER A 69 24.71 -30.26 6.87
CA SER A 69 25.83 -30.79 6.09
C SER A 69 25.53 -32.08 5.31
N LYS A 70 24.41 -32.77 5.60
CA LYS A 70 23.97 -33.97 4.88
C LYS A 70 22.91 -33.58 3.85
N GLY A 71 23.20 -33.84 2.57
CA GLY A 71 22.26 -33.59 1.47
C GLY A 71 21.00 -34.47 1.56
N LEU A 72 19.94 -34.00 0.90
CA LEU A 72 18.64 -34.67 0.85
C LEU A 72 18.29 -35.01 -0.61
N SER A 73 17.60 -36.13 -0.80
CA SER A 73 16.91 -36.49 -2.04
C SER A 73 15.40 -36.47 -1.83
N ALA A 74 14.63 -36.43 -2.92
CA ALA A 74 13.18 -36.54 -2.89
C ALA A 74 12.73 -37.62 -3.86
N SER A 75 11.83 -38.50 -3.40
CA SER A 75 11.17 -39.48 -4.27
C SER A 75 10.29 -38.79 -5.32
N ARG A 76 9.81 -39.55 -6.31
CA ARG A 76 8.80 -39.04 -7.29
C ARG A 76 7.46 -38.68 -6.64
N SER A 77 7.17 -39.15 -5.42
CA SER A 77 5.99 -38.80 -4.62
C SER A 77 6.24 -37.65 -3.61
N GLY A 78 7.46 -37.09 -3.58
CA GLY A 78 7.79 -35.95 -2.70
C GLY A 78 8.21 -36.33 -1.28
N LEU A 79 8.45 -37.61 -0.98
CA LEU A 79 9.02 -38.04 0.30
C LEU A 79 10.53 -37.76 0.31
N LEU A 80 10.99 -37.00 1.29
CA LEU A 80 12.40 -36.68 1.49
C LEU A 80 13.14 -37.89 2.05
N THR A 81 14.35 -38.12 1.58
CA THR A 81 15.24 -39.13 2.16
C THR A 81 16.66 -38.55 2.33
N PRO A 82 17.33 -38.83 3.46
CA PRO A 82 18.75 -38.50 3.61
C PRO A 82 19.58 -39.20 2.54
N LEU A 83 20.61 -38.52 2.02
CA LEU A 83 21.65 -39.20 1.25
C LEU A 83 22.49 -40.05 2.21
N LEU A 84 22.38 -41.37 2.12
CA LEU A 84 22.95 -42.29 3.11
C LEU A 84 24.40 -42.68 2.79
N SER A 85 24.79 -42.75 1.50
CA SER A 85 26.14 -43.17 1.13
C SER A 85 27.13 -42.00 1.01
N LYS A 86 28.41 -42.24 1.37
CA LYS A 86 29.50 -41.26 1.20
C LYS A 86 29.69 -40.84 -0.28
N GLY A 87 29.37 -41.72 -1.23
CA GLY A 87 29.44 -41.44 -2.66
C GLY A 87 28.36 -40.47 -3.14
N GLU A 88 27.13 -40.64 -2.68
CA GLU A 88 26.02 -39.73 -2.99
C GLU A 88 26.22 -38.34 -2.37
N GLN A 89 26.70 -38.28 -1.13
CA GLN A 89 27.02 -37.00 -0.47
C GLN A 89 28.14 -36.26 -1.20
N ARG A 90 29.19 -36.96 -1.67
CA ARG A 90 30.26 -36.37 -2.50
C ARG A 90 29.73 -35.86 -3.83
N ARG A 91 28.91 -36.64 -4.54
CA ARG A 91 28.29 -36.22 -5.81
C ARG A 91 27.38 -35.01 -5.61
N PHE A 92 26.55 -35.01 -4.57
CA PHE A 92 25.71 -33.88 -4.21
C PHE A 92 26.53 -32.62 -3.94
N TRP A 93 27.59 -32.72 -3.14
CA TRP A 93 28.47 -31.60 -2.82
C TRP A 93 29.18 -31.03 -4.07
N ILE A 94 29.71 -31.89 -4.93
CA ILE A 94 30.32 -31.49 -6.22
C ILE A 94 29.29 -30.79 -7.11
N TRP A 95 28.10 -31.36 -7.26
CA TRP A 95 27.02 -30.75 -8.04
C TRP A 95 26.57 -29.40 -7.47
N ASN A 96 26.56 -29.25 -6.15
CA ASN A 96 26.22 -28.02 -5.48
C ASN A 96 27.27 -26.91 -5.72
N LEU A 97 28.55 -27.30 -5.79
CA LEU A 97 29.67 -26.42 -6.11
C LEU A 97 29.57 -25.90 -7.57
N PHE A 98 29.29 -26.79 -8.52
CA PHE A 98 29.17 -26.45 -9.95
C PHE A 98 27.87 -25.70 -10.29
N LEU A 99 26.80 -25.90 -9.52
CA LEU A 99 25.52 -25.20 -9.68
C LEU A 99 25.33 -24.01 -8.73
N PHE A 100 26.40 -23.52 -8.08
CA PHE A 100 26.36 -22.36 -7.17
C PHE A 100 25.23 -22.41 -6.12
N GLY A 101 25.01 -23.55 -5.46
CA GLY A 101 23.99 -23.66 -4.41
C GLY A 101 22.57 -24.02 -4.90
N ALA A 102 22.33 -24.17 -6.21
CA ALA A 102 20.96 -24.34 -6.74
C ALA A 102 20.20 -25.58 -6.20
N PRO A 103 20.81 -26.75 -5.97
CA PRO A 103 20.14 -27.90 -5.36
C PRO A 103 19.72 -27.65 -3.90
N GLN A 104 20.56 -26.95 -3.13
CA GLN A 104 20.28 -26.61 -1.72
C GLN A 104 19.20 -25.53 -1.63
N LYS A 105 19.30 -24.49 -2.47
CA LYS A 105 18.25 -23.49 -2.67
C LYS A 105 16.94 -24.12 -3.14
N ARG A 106 16.94 -25.22 -3.89
CA ARG A 106 15.72 -25.94 -4.27
C ARG A 106 15.08 -26.66 -3.09
N VAL A 107 15.87 -27.33 -2.25
CA VAL A 107 15.34 -27.98 -1.03
C VAL A 107 14.84 -26.91 -0.05
N GLU A 108 15.59 -25.83 0.14
CA GLU A 108 15.18 -24.66 0.91
C GLU A 108 13.94 -23.99 0.30
N GLN A 109 13.83 -23.87 -1.02
CA GLN A 109 12.64 -23.33 -1.70
C GLN A 109 11.45 -24.27 -1.59
N VAL A 110 11.62 -25.59 -1.61
CA VAL A 110 10.54 -26.57 -1.36
C VAL A 110 10.06 -26.45 0.09
N VAL A 111 10.99 -26.30 1.05
CA VAL A 111 10.67 -26.05 2.46
C VAL A 111 10.00 -24.68 2.63
N LEU A 112 10.52 -23.61 2.02
CA LEU A 112 9.91 -22.27 2.03
C LEU A 112 8.54 -22.26 1.35
N PHE A 113 8.36 -22.91 0.20
CA PHE A 113 7.05 -23.03 -0.46
C PHE A 113 6.03 -23.81 0.37
N THR A 114 6.51 -24.73 1.21
CA THR A 114 5.68 -25.48 2.16
C THR A 114 5.38 -24.67 3.42
N PHE A 115 6.24 -23.70 3.79
CA PHE A 115 6.14 -22.99 5.07
C PHE A 115 5.70 -21.52 5.00
N LEU A 116 6.00 -20.77 3.94
CA LEU A 116 5.84 -19.32 3.93
C LEU A 116 5.59 -18.76 2.52
N THR A 117 4.60 -17.87 2.43
CA THR A 117 4.35 -16.88 1.35
C THR A 117 3.29 -17.27 0.31
N ILE A 118 2.05 -16.86 0.57
CA ILE A 118 0.99 -16.74 -0.45
C ILE A 118 1.10 -15.32 -1.05
N SER A 119 1.70 -15.22 -2.22
CA SER A 119 1.51 -14.09 -3.14
C SER A 119 1.24 -14.69 -4.52
N LEU A 120 -0.05 -14.84 -4.84
CA LEU A 120 -0.49 -15.24 -6.17
C LEU A 120 -0.91 -13.98 -6.94
N GLU A 121 0.05 -13.32 -7.58
CA GLU A 121 -0.25 -12.49 -8.76
C GLU A 121 -0.50 -13.42 -9.96
N LEU A 122 -1.75 -13.84 -10.14
CA LEU A 122 -2.12 -14.68 -11.30
C LEU A 122 -2.43 -13.80 -12.51
N ASN A 123 -1.41 -13.56 -13.32
CA ASN A 123 -1.50 -12.97 -14.66
C ASN A 123 -1.76 -14.00 -15.79
N ASN A 124 -2.34 -15.19 -15.51
CA ASN A 124 -2.52 -16.23 -16.55
C ASN A 124 -3.88 -16.97 -16.45
N PRO A 125 -4.49 -17.44 -17.57
CA PRO A 125 -5.84 -17.97 -17.65
C PRO A 125 -5.83 -19.48 -17.37
N PHE A 126 -5.83 -19.89 -16.10
CA PHE A 126 -6.14 -21.27 -15.77
C PHE A 126 -7.64 -21.48 -15.56
N ASP A 127 -8.14 -22.63 -16.02
CA ASP A 127 -9.52 -23.08 -15.92
C ASP A 127 -10.05 -22.92 -14.48
N ARG A 128 -11.18 -22.22 -14.36
CA ARG A 128 -11.83 -21.86 -13.11
C ARG A 128 -12.12 -23.08 -12.23
N LYS A 129 -12.33 -24.26 -12.83
CA LYS A 129 -12.53 -25.54 -12.10
C LYS A 129 -11.25 -26.03 -11.42
N ILE A 130 -10.12 -25.96 -12.12
CA ILE A 130 -8.82 -26.37 -11.59
C ILE A 130 -8.40 -25.44 -10.46
N LEU A 131 -8.59 -24.13 -10.63
CA LEU A 131 -8.29 -23.15 -9.59
C LEU A 131 -9.15 -23.37 -8.33
N LYS A 132 -10.45 -23.65 -8.49
CA LYS A 132 -11.36 -23.92 -7.37
C LYS A 132 -11.00 -25.20 -6.62
N PHE A 133 -10.57 -26.24 -7.33
CA PHE A 133 -10.04 -27.47 -6.72
C PHE A 133 -8.79 -27.20 -5.89
N PHE A 134 -7.79 -26.50 -6.45
CA PHE A 134 -6.57 -26.16 -5.71
C PHE A 134 -6.82 -25.28 -4.48
N LEU A 135 -7.76 -24.33 -4.58
CA LEU A 135 -8.12 -23.47 -3.45
C LEU A 135 -8.85 -24.27 -2.35
N ASN A 136 -9.79 -25.15 -2.69
CA ASN A 136 -10.50 -25.96 -1.71
C ASN A 136 -9.58 -26.94 -0.97
N GLU A 137 -8.68 -27.63 -1.69
CA GLU A 137 -7.72 -28.54 -1.09
C GLU A 137 -6.72 -27.78 -0.18
N LYS A 138 -6.31 -26.57 -0.57
CA LYS A 138 -5.42 -25.73 0.24
C LYS A 138 -6.10 -25.13 1.48
N VAL A 139 -7.35 -24.68 1.38
CA VAL A 139 -8.13 -24.21 2.54
C VAL A 139 -8.34 -25.36 3.53
N THR A 140 -8.61 -26.57 3.02
CA THR A 140 -8.74 -27.77 3.84
C THR A 140 -7.41 -28.14 4.53
N LEU A 141 -6.29 -28.04 3.82
CA LEU A 141 -4.95 -28.26 4.39
C LEU A 141 -4.60 -27.22 5.46
N LEU A 142 -4.88 -25.94 5.21
CA LEU A 142 -4.67 -24.86 6.16
C LEU A 142 -5.55 -25.03 7.41
N GLY A 143 -6.81 -25.45 7.27
CA GLY A 143 -7.68 -25.78 8.39
C GLY A 143 -7.15 -26.95 9.23
N ARG A 144 -6.57 -27.98 8.58
CA ARG A 144 -5.93 -29.11 9.28
C ARG A 144 -4.62 -28.71 9.99
N LEU A 145 -3.82 -27.84 9.37
CA LEU A 145 -2.59 -27.30 9.97
C LEU A 145 -2.90 -26.37 11.14
N TYR A 146 -3.91 -25.50 10.99
CA TYR A 146 -4.45 -24.66 12.06
C TYR A 146 -4.85 -25.48 13.29
N ASN A 147 -5.59 -26.58 13.09
CA ASN A 147 -5.97 -27.50 14.17
C ASN A 147 -4.78 -28.28 14.78
N LYS A 148 -3.66 -28.41 14.07
CA LYS A 148 -2.42 -29.06 14.58
C LYS A 148 -1.53 -28.08 15.35
N VAL A 149 -1.51 -26.80 14.99
CA VAL A 149 -0.72 -25.76 15.68
C VAL A 149 -1.24 -25.51 17.10
N GLU A 150 -2.54 -25.64 17.36
CA GLU A 150 -3.13 -25.56 18.71
C GLU A 150 -2.54 -26.58 19.72
N LYS A 151 -1.84 -27.64 19.27
CA LYS A 151 -1.41 -28.77 20.12
C LYS A 151 0.12 -28.95 20.25
N ILE A 152 0.93 -27.93 19.95
CA ILE A 152 2.39 -28.07 20.04
C ILE A 152 2.87 -27.79 21.49
N ASN A 153 3.44 -28.81 22.14
CA ASN A 153 4.07 -28.75 23.48
C ASN A 153 3.17 -28.35 24.67
N GLY A 154 1.86 -28.61 24.61
CA GLY A 154 0.96 -28.41 25.77
C GLY A 154 0.80 -26.95 26.22
N LYS A 155 1.26 -25.98 25.42
CA LYS A 155 0.96 -24.55 25.56
C LYS A 155 -0.10 -24.17 24.54
N GLU A 156 -1.22 -23.63 25.01
CA GLU A 156 -2.17 -22.92 24.14
C GLU A 156 -1.50 -21.63 23.64
N TRP A 157 -1.47 -21.46 22.31
CA TRP A 157 -1.03 -20.21 21.68
C TRP A 157 -2.26 -19.33 21.43
N ASP A 158 -2.16 -18.03 21.71
CA ASP A 158 -3.25 -17.09 21.50
C ASP A 158 -3.64 -17.03 20.02
N ARG A 159 -4.93 -17.28 19.76
CA ARG A 159 -5.55 -17.31 18.42
C ARG A 159 -5.43 -15.97 17.69
N GLN A 160 -5.12 -14.87 18.38
CA GLN A 160 -5.03 -13.53 17.79
C GLN A 160 -3.72 -13.23 17.04
N GLU A 161 -2.62 -13.95 17.29
CA GLU A 161 -1.32 -13.64 16.65
C GLU A 161 -1.18 -14.27 15.24
N LEU A 162 -2.01 -15.25 14.89
CA LEU A 162 -1.89 -16.04 13.65
C LEU A 162 -2.94 -15.64 12.61
N HIS A 163 -2.90 -14.39 12.15
CA HIS A 163 -3.77 -13.92 11.07
C HIS A 163 -3.30 -14.46 9.70
N VAL A 164 -3.86 -15.59 9.26
CA VAL A 164 -3.80 -16.01 7.85
C VAL A 164 -4.76 -15.13 7.04
N HIS A 165 -4.26 -14.02 6.50
CA HIS A 165 -5.02 -13.18 5.56
C HIS A 165 -5.22 -13.89 4.22
N LEU A 166 -6.31 -14.64 4.09
CA LEU A 166 -6.85 -15.07 2.80
C LEU A 166 -7.58 -13.89 2.14
N ASP A 167 -6.81 -12.92 1.62
CA ASP A 167 -7.35 -11.94 0.67
C ASP A 167 -7.76 -12.71 -0.59
N THR A 168 -9.05 -12.96 -0.74
CA THR A 168 -9.60 -13.38 -2.03
C THR A 168 -9.41 -12.22 -3.00
N TYR A 169 -8.33 -12.27 -3.78
CA TYR A 169 -8.09 -11.36 -4.89
C TYR A 169 -9.26 -11.50 -5.87
N LYS A 170 -10.32 -10.69 -5.69
CA LYS A 170 -11.13 -10.26 -6.83
C LYS A 170 -10.11 -9.72 -7.84
N ARG A 171 -10.08 -10.29 -9.06
CA ARG A 171 -9.20 -9.88 -10.16
C ARG A 171 -8.96 -8.37 -10.06
N ASN A 172 -7.72 -7.92 -9.81
CA ASN A 172 -7.42 -6.49 -9.65
C ASN A 172 -8.02 -5.69 -10.82
N SER A 173 -8.07 -6.26 -12.03
CA SER A 173 -8.75 -5.66 -13.18
C SER A 173 -10.25 -5.37 -12.99
N ILE A 174 -11.03 -6.26 -12.35
CA ILE A 174 -12.46 -6.02 -12.10
C ILE A 174 -12.65 -4.90 -11.08
N LEU A 175 -11.85 -4.90 -10.00
CA LEU A 175 -11.87 -3.85 -9.00
C LEU A 175 -11.55 -2.51 -9.64
N GLN A 176 -10.47 -2.44 -10.43
CA GLN A 176 -10.02 -1.23 -11.09
C GLN A 176 -11.01 -0.73 -12.14
N ASN A 177 -11.66 -1.61 -12.89
CA ASN A 177 -12.75 -1.21 -13.77
C ASN A 177 -13.88 -0.52 -12.98
N ARG A 178 -14.24 -1.02 -11.79
CA ARG A 178 -15.26 -0.37 -10.95
C ARG A 178 -14.79 0.98 -10.41
N VAL A 179 -13.52 1.11 -10.01
CA VAL A 179 -12.92 2.38 -9.56
C VAL A 179 -13.02 3.43 -10.66
N ILE A 180 -12.66 3.04 -11.90
CA ILE A 180 -12.70 3.93 -13.07
C ILE A 180 -14.13 4.25 -13.46
N GLU A 181 -14.99 3.25 -13.62
CA GLU A 181 -16.41 3.44 -13.98
C GLU A 181 -17.14 4.36 -13.00
N GLN A 182 -16.86 4.25 -11.70
CA GLN A 182 -17.49 5.08 -10.70
C GLN A 182 -17.06 6.55 -10.84
N MET A 183 -15.78 6.80 -11.10
CA MET A 183 -15.28 8.15 -11.38
C MET A 183 -15.87 8.71 -12.68
N GLU A 184 -15.90 7.93 -13.76
CA GLU A 184 -16.51 8.35 -15.02
C GLU A 184 -18.00 8.68 -14.86
N LYS A 185 -18.75 7.85 -14.14
CA LYS A 185 -20.15 8.10 -13.79
C LYS A 185 -20.30 9.35 -12.92
N ALA A 186 -19.40 9.58 -11.97
CA ALA A 186 -19.41 10.76 -11.12
C ALA A 186 -19.19 12.04 -11.94
N VAL A 187 -18.20 12.05 -12.85
CA VAL A 187 -17.98 13.16 -13.80
C VAL A 187 -19.22 13.39 -14.67
N ALA A 188 -19.85 12.33 -15.19
CA ALA A 188 -21.01 12.45 -16.06
C ALA A 188 -22.28 12.95 -15.34
N LYS A 189 -22.49 12.54 -14.09
CA LYS A 189 -23.67 12.90 -13.28
C LYS A 189 -23.53 14.26 -12.59
N GLN A 190 -22.31 14.70 -12.32
CA GLN A 190 -22.05 15.95 -11.63
C GLN A 190 -22.41 17.14 -12.53
N ARG A 191 -23.19 18.09 -12.00
CA ARG A 191 -23.32 19.41 -12.61
C ARG A 191 -21.93 20.03 -12.66
N LYS A 192 -21.48 20.36 -13.86
CA LYS A 192 -20.13 20.89 -14.06
C LYS A 192 -19.92 22.19 -13.27
N PRO A 193 -18.95 22.26 -12.36
CA PRO A 193 -18.63 23.48 -11.65
C PRO A 193 -18.10 24.54 -12.62
N PRO A 194 -18.42 25.84 -12.42
CA PRO A 194 -17.92 26.92 -13.27
C PRO A 194 -16.39 26.93 -13.43
N ILE A 195 -15.64 26.56 -12.39
CA ILE A 195 -14.18 26.51 -12.42
C ILE A 195 -13.65 25.44 -13.41
N LEU A 196 -14.35 24.31 -13.56
CA LEU A 196 -13.98 23.29 -14.54
C LEU A 196 -14.33 23.72 -15.97
N GLU A 197 -15.44 24.46 -16.14
CA GLU A 197 -15.77 25.09 -17.43
C GLU A 197 -14.73 26.12 -17.85
N GLU A 198 -14.26 26.92 -16.89
CA GLU A 198 -13.22 27.92 -17.10
C GLU A 198 -11.89 27.28 -17.51
N ALA A 199 -11.48 26.21 -16.82
CA ALA A 199 -10.31 25.41 -17.20
C ALA A 199 -10.42 24.88 -18.64
N GLU A 200 -11.59 24.38 -19.06
CA GLU A 200 -11.79 23.92 -20.43
C GLU A 200 -11.77 25.04 -21.47
N LYS A 201 -12.33 26.20 -21.16
CA LYS A 201 -12.26 27.38 -22.03
C LYS A 201 -10.80 27.80 -22.20
N ALA A 202 -10.01 27.80 -21.13
CA ALA A 202 -8.58 28.09 -21.18
C ALA A 202 -7.81 27.10 -22.07
N LEU A 203 -8.08 25.79 -21.93
CA LEU A 203 -7.50 24.76 -22.80
C LEU A 203 -7.81 25.01 -24.28
N LYS A 204 -9.06 25.36 -24.61
CA LYS A 204 -9.49 25.68 -25.99
C LYS A 204 -8.79 26.93 -26.55
N LYS A 205 -8.43 27.89 -25.69
CA LYS A 205 -7.65 29.08 -26.04
C LYS A 205 -6.13 28.82 -26.13
N GLY A 206 -5.69 27.56 -26.02
CA GLY A 206 -4.27 27.20 -26.08
C GLY A 206 -3.51 27.42 -24.76
N LEU A 207 -4.20 27.66 -23.65
CA LEU A 207 -3.56 27.72 -22.33
C LEU A 207 -3.36 26.30 -21.80
N HIS A 208 -2.17 25.77 -22.06
CA HIS A 208 -1.79 24.41 -21.69
C HIS A 208 -1.72 24.19 -20.17
N PRO A 209 -2.06 22.99 -19.66
CA PRO A 209 -1.74 22.57 -18.29
C PRO A 209 -0.23 22.51 -18.08
N LEU A 210 0.24 22.91 -16.90
CA LEU A 210 1.66 22.88 -16.55
C LEU A 210 1.94 21.70 -15.62
N LEU A 211 2.72 20.72 -16.08
CA LEU A 211 3.13 19.59 -15.25
C LEU A 211 4.01 20.08 -14.10
N ILE A 212 3.66 19.69 -12.87
CA ILE A 212 4.51 19.87 -11.71
C ILE A 212 5.65 18.86 -11.78
N THR A 213 6.89 19.37 -11.75
CA THR A 213 8.10 18.55 -11.82
C THR A 213 8.60 18.10 -10.45
N MET A 214 8.04 18.66 -9.37
CA MET A 214 8.34 18.26 -8.00
C MET A 214 7.33 17.19 -7.53
N GLY A 215 7.85 16.07 -7.03
CA GLY A 215 7.04 14.95 -6.54
C GLY A 215 7.16 13.67 -7.39
N CYS A 216 6.44 12.62 -6.98
CA CYS A 216 6.55 11.27 -7.54
C CYS A 216 5.36 10.86 -8.44
N SER A 217 4.39 11.76 -8.65
CA SER A 217 3.14 11.52 -9.40
C SER A 217 2.88 12.63 -10.41
N GLY A 218 2.05 12.38 -11.41
CA GLY A 218 1.58 13.40 -12.34
C GLY A 218 0.56 14.34 -11.70
N ALA A 219 0.87 15.63 -11.67
CA ALA A 219 -0.02 16.69 -11.23
C ALA A 219 0.15 17.91 -12.14
N TYR A 220 -0.94 18.57 -12.50
CA TYR A 220 -0.94 19.65 -13.48
C TYR A 220 -1.60 20.89 -12.92
N TRP A 221 -0.88 22.01 -12.94
CA TRP A 221 -1.51 23.31 -12.77
C TRP A 221 -2.42 23.61 -13.95
N MET A 222 -3.68 23.87 -13.64
CA MET A 222 -4.71 24.25 -14.59
C MET A 222 -4.87 25.78 -14.55
N ARG A 223 -5.10 26.38 -15.72
CA ARG A 223 -5.18 27.83 -15.88
C ARG A 223 -6.60 28.30 -16.22
N GLY A 224 -6.95 29.48 -15.75
CA GLY A 224 -8.12 30.24 -16.21
C GLY A 224 -7.84 30.93 -17.55
N THR A 225 -8.88 31.52 -18.17
CA THR A 225 -8.71 32.23 -19.44
C THR A 225 -7.93 33.54 -19.31
N ASP A 226 -7.83 34.06 -18.10
CA ASP A 226 -6.97 35.16 -17.65
C ASP A 226 -5.49 34.75 -17.43
N ARG A 227 -5.17 33.46 -17.61
CA ARG A 227 -3.86 32.82 -17.38
C ARG A 227 -3.48 32.62 -15.91
N SER A 228 -4.35 32.96 -14.96
CA SER A 228 -4.15 32.66 -13.54
C SER A 228 -4.21 31.15 -13.28
N ILE A 229 -3.62 30.69 -12.17
CA ILE A 229 -3.71 29.29 -11.74
C ILE A 229 -5.02 29.14 -10.97
N ILE A 230 -5.90 28.26 -11.45
CA ILE A 230 -7.25 28.10 -10.88
C ILE A 230 -7.42 26.78 -10.13
N GLY A 231 -6.48 25.85 -10.29
CA GLY A 231 -6.52 24.58 -9.58
C GLY A 231 -5.46 23.59 -10.03
N LEU A 232 -5.42 22.48 -9.30
CA LEU A 232 -4.49 21.38 -9.49
C LEU A 232 -5.26 20.15 -9.95
N PHE A 233 -4.91 19.62 -11.12
CA PHE A 233 -5.47 18.38 -11.65
C PHE A 233 -4.50 17.20 -11.48
N LYS A 234 -4.96 16.12 -10.84
CA LYS A 234 -4.18 14.90 -10.58
C LYS A 234 -4.82 13.71 -11.30
N PRO A 235 -4.34 13.29 -12.48
CA PRO A 235 -4.89 12.15 -13.20
C PRO A 235 -4.66 10.82 -12.46
N PHE A 236 -5.67 9.95 -12.38
CA PHE A 236 -5.57 8.69 -11.65
C PHE A 236 -4.56 7.70 -12.26
N ASP A 237 -4.37 7.76 -13.59
CA ASP A 237 -3.48 6.88 -14.32
C ASP A 237 -2.02 7.38 -14.36
N GLU A 238 -1.76 8.53 -13.73
CA GLU A 238 -0.44 9.15 -13.59
C GLU A 238 0.06 9.19 -12.14
N GLU A 239 -0.65 8.56 -11.20
CA GLU A 239 -0.19 8.37 -9.81
C GLU A 239 1.17 7.65 -9.73
N ILE A 240 1.83 7.73 -8.58
CA ILE A 240 2.97 6.86 -8.28
C ILE A 240 2.56 5.38 -8.47
N HIS A 241 3.37 4.63 -9.21
CA HIS A 241 3.11 3.24 -9.61
C HIS A 241 1.96 3.05 -10.61
N ALA A 242 1.40 4.11 -11.20
CA ALA A 242 0.38 4.00 -12.24
C ALA A 242 0.98 3.82 -13.65
N PRO A 243 0.21 3.29 -14.62
CA PRO A 243 0.73 2.93 -15.95
C PRO A 243 1.28 4.11 -16.76
N HIS A 244 0.85 5.33 -16.44
CA HIS A 244 1.22 6.55 -17.16
C HIS A 244 1.91 7.56 -16.23
N ASN A 245 2.65 7.09 -15.22
CA ASN A 245 3.45 7.98 -14.39
C ASN A 245 4.50 8.76 -15.24
N PRO A 246 4.53 10.11 -15.16
CA PRO A 246 5.40 10.96 -15.98
C PRO A 246 6.85 11.06 -15.47
N VAL A 247 7.13 10.70 -14.22
CA VAL A 247 8.46 10.85 -13.60
C VAL A 247 9.47 9.89 -14.22
N GLY A 248 9.07 8.63 -14.44
CA GLY A 248 9.91 7.70 -15.18
C GLY A 248 9.39 6.26 -15.22
N PRO A 249 9.94 5.43 -16.12
CA PRO A 249 9.51 4.04 -16.29
C PRO A 249 9.66 3.17 -15.04
N SER A 250 10.62 3.49 -14.14
CA SER A 250 10.82 2.77 -12.88
C SER A 250 9.70 2.95 -11.87
N LEU A 251 8.89 4.01 -12.01
CA LEU A 251 7.73 4.30 -11.17
C LEU A 251 6.41 3.97 -11.86
N GLN A 252 6.45 3.28 -13.01
CA GLN A 252 5.24 2.81 -13.70
C GLN A 252 4.87 1.40 -13.25
N GLY A 253 3.58 1.15 -13.09
CA GLY A 253 3.05 -0.13 -12.62
C GLY A 253 1.57 -0.31 -12.96
N PRO A 254 0.98 -1.45 -12.58
CA PRO A 254 -0.44 -1.70 -12.82
C PRO A 254 -1.33 -0.98 -11.79
N LEU A 255 -2.48 -0.51 -12.25
CA LEU A 255 -3.54 -0.03 -11.37
C LEU A 255 -4.01 -1.13 -10.39
N GLY A 256 -4.43 -0.73 -9.20
CA GLY A 256 -4.93 -1.63 -8.15
C GLY A 256 -3.85 -2.36 -7.36
N GLN A 257 -2.57 -2.18 -7.72
CA GLN A 257 -1.45 -2.57 -6.87
C GLN A 257 -1.54 -1.81 -5.53
N ARG A 258 -1.19 -2.47 -4.42
CA ARG A 258 -1.13 -1.80 -3.11
C ARG A 258 0.03 -0.80 -3.10
N LYS A 259 -0.19 0.37 -2.51
CA LYS A 259 0.84 1.39 -2.32
C LYS A 259 1.78 1.02 -1.17
N THR A 260 2.88 1.76 -1.02
CA THR A 260 3.83 1.60 0.10
C THR A 260 3.16 1.84 1.45
N ARG A 261 2.30 2.87 1.53
CA ARG A 261 1.36 3.04 2.65
C ARG A 261 0.32 1.94 2.61
N ARG A 262 0.13 1.26 3.74
CA ARG A 262 -0.81 0.16 3.85
C ARG A 262 -2.23 0.72 3.74
N GLY A 263 -3.11 -0.04 3.12
CA GLY A 263 -4.53 0.32 3.08
C GLY A 263 -5.02 0.95 1.79
N ASN A 264 -4.14 1.47 0.93
CA ASN A 264 -4.53 2.14 -0.32
C ASN A 264 -4.00 1.41 -1.56
N ARG A 265 -4.65 1.63 -2.71
CA ARG A 265 -4.22 1.10 -4.01
C ARG A 265 -3.98 2.21 -5.02
N VAL A 266 -3.15 1.91 -6.01
CA VAL A 266 -2.88 2.77 -7.16
C VAL A 266 -4.16 2.98 -7.97
N GLY A 267 -4.48 4.23 -8.29
CA GLY A 267 -5.67 4.61 -9.07
C GLY A 267 -6.88 5.01 -8.21
N GLU A 268 -6.78 4.94 -6.88
CA GLU A 268 -7.85 5.30 -5.95
C GLU A 268 -7.71 6.73 -5.41
N ALA A 269 -6.58 7.42 -5.64
CA ALA A 269 -6.30 8.70 -4.96
C ALA A 269 -7.33 9.78 -5.28
N ALA A 270 -7.82 9.84 -6.53
CA ALA A 270 -8.87 10.78 -6.91
C ALA A 270 -10.16 10.61 -6.07
N HIS A 271 -10.50 9.37 -5.68
CA HIS A 271 -11.64 9.09 -4.82
C HIS A 271 -11.41 9.55 -3.39
N HIS A 272 -10.17 9.44 -2.90
CA HIS A 272 -9.80 9.92 -1.57
C HIS A 272 -9.80 11.45 -1.48
N GLU A 273 -9.26 12.12 -2.51
CA GLU A 273 -9.25 13.58 -2.63
C GLU A 273 -10.66 14.17 -2.61
N VAL A 274 -11.57 13.62 -3.43
CA VAL A 274 -12.98 14.03 -3.43
C VAL A 274 -13.68 13.60 -2.15
N GLY A 275 -13.37 12.42 -1.62
CA GLY A 275 -13.93 11.91 -0.36
C GLY A 275 -13.64 12.81 0.83
N ALA A 276 -12.40 13.33 0.95
CA ALA A 276 -12.01 14.26 2.00
C ALA A 276 -12.83 15.56 1.92
N PHE A 277 -12.97 16.14 0.72
CA PHE A 277 -13.82 17.32 0.52
C PHE A 277 -15.30 17.04 0.82
N LEU A 278 -15.82 15.85 0.51
CA LEU A 278 -17.21 15.50 0.84
C LEU A 278 -17.45 15.40 2.34
N VAL A 279 -16.49 14.89 3.12
CA VAL A 279 -16.55 14.86 4.59
C VAL A 279 -16.51 16.28 5.14
N ASP A 280 -15.51 17.06 4.74
CA ASP A 280 -15.34 18.46 5.13
C ASP A 280 -16.61 19.29 4.87
N SER A 281 -17.14 19.21 3.64
CA SER A 281 -18.33 19.94 3.23
C SER A 281 -19.60 19.46 3.94
N TYR A 282 -19.70 18.18 4.30
CA TYR A 282 -20.87 17.66 5.04
C TYR A 282 -20.88 18.16 6.48
N LEU A 283 -19.70 18.22 7.11
CA LEU A 283 -19.52 18.67 8.49
C LEU A 283 -19.46 20.18 8.63
N GLY A 284 -19.27 20.90 7.52
CA GLY A 284 -19.17 22.36 7.51
C GLY A 284 -17.83 22.89 8.03
N PHE A 285 -16.76 22.10 7.93
CA PHE A 285 -15.43 22.49 8.39
C PHE A 285 -14.83 23.59 7.51
N GLY A 286 -14.93 23.45 6.18
CA GLY A 286 -14.48 24.48 5.24
C GLY A 286 -12.95 24.62 5.16
N ILE A 287 -12.20 23.60 5.57
CA ILE A 287 -10.73 23.59 5.55
C ILE A 287 -10.17 22.80 4.37
N VAL A 288 -10.97 22.02 3.64
CA VAL A 288 -10.55 21.36 2.40
C VAL A 288 -10.96 22.21 1.20
N PRO A 289 -10.03 22.71 0.36
CA PRO A 289 -10.39 23.40 -0.86
C PRO A 289 -11.28 22.56 -1.74
N ARG A 290 -12.23 23.21 -2.44
CA ARG A 290 -13.23 22.48 -3.23
C ARG A 290 -12.56 21.54 -4.21
N THR A 291 -12.94 20.28 -4.12
CA THR A 291 -12.31 19.19 -4.87
C THR A 291 -13.36 18.40 -5.62
N TYR A 292 -13.12 18.18 -6.91
CA TYR A 292 -14.07 17.59 -7.85
C TYR A 292 -13.46 16.42 -8.59
N TYR A 293 -14.31 15.49 -9.05
CA TYR A 293 -13.90 14.67 -10.19
C TYR A 293 -13.88 15.54 -11.44
N ALA A 294 -12.83 15.39 -12.23
CA ALA A 294 -12.68 16.11 -13.49
C ALA A 294 -12.22 15.18 -14.61
N SER A 295 -12.56 15.57 -15.83
CA SER A 295 -12.00 14.98 -17.04
C SER A 295 -11.57 16.09 -17.98
N PHE A 296 -10.34 16.03 -18.44
CA PHE A 296 -9.78 16.98 -19.38
C PHE A 296 -9.15 16.24 -20.56
N SER A 297 -9.16 16.88 -21.73
CA SER A 297 -8.54 16.37 -22.94
C SER A 297 -7.49 17.34 -23.43
N HIS A 298 -6.22 16.94 -23.43
CA HIS A 298 -5.13 17.78 -23.90
C HIS A 298 -3.93 16.94 -24.36
N PHE A 299 -3.14 17.45 -25.31
CA PHE A 299 -2.00 16.71 -25.88
C PHE A 299 -0.77 16.69 -24.95
N THR A 300 -0.68 17.62 -24.00
CA THR A 300 0.43 17.71 -23.03
C THR A 300 0.34 16.70 -21.90
N PHE A 301 -0.83 16.11 -21.63
CA PHE A 301 -0.93 15.05 -20.63
C PHE A 301 -0.03 13.88 -20.99
N PHE A 302 0.52 13.21 -19.99
CA PHE A 302 1.53 12.18 -20.21
C PHE A 302 0.88 10.86 -20.67
N SER A 303 1.60 10.13 -21.53
CA SER A 303 1.26 8.76 -21.86
C SER A 303 2.54 7.96 -22.08
N ALA A 304 2.72 6.91 -21.30
CA ALA A 304 3.90 6.04 -21.37
C ALA A 304 4.07 5.36 -22.75
N ARG A 305 2.97 5.21 -23.50
CA ARG A 305 2.95 4.54 -24.82
C ARG A 305 3.23 5.49 -25.98
N GLU A 306 3.32 6.80 -25.72
CA GLU A 306 3.50 7.76 -26.80
C GLU A 306 4.96 7.82 -27.24
N ASN A 307 5.17 7.57 -28.53
CA ASN A 307 6.48 7.64 -29.15
C ASN A 307 6.88 9.12 -29.28
N ARG A 308 7.95 9.57 -28.59
CA ARG A 308 8.39 10.98 -28.51
C ARG A 308 8.62 11.67 -29.88
N ARG A 309 8.64 10.90 -30.98
CA ARG A 309 8.93 11.33 -32.36
C ARG A 309 7.69 11.54 -33.24
N LYS A 310 6.47 11.33 -32.75
CA LYS A 310 5.22 11.56 -33.51
C LYS A 310 4.39 12.68 -32.88
N THR A 311 3.52 13.30 -33.69
CA THR A 311 2.53 14.31 -33.26
C THR A 311 1.82 13.85 -32.00
N ARG A 312 1.87 14.68 -30.94
CA ARG A 312 1.27 14.34 -29.65
C ARG A 312 -0.25 14.21 -29.81
N ALA A 313 -0.79 13.01 -29.57
CA ALA A 313 -2.22 12.79 -29.64
C ALA A 313 -2.90 13.46 -28.44
N THR A 314 -4.08 14.04 -28.65
CA THR A 314 -4.93 14.50 -27.55
C THR A 314 -5.29 13.31 -26.67
N LYS A 315 -4.98 13.38 -25.37
CA LYS A 315 -5.32 12.34 -24.40
C LYS A 315 -6.41 12.86 -23.49
N ARG A 316 -7.45 12.06 -23.32
CA ARG A 316 -8.46 12.30 -22.28
C ARG A 316 -7.99 11.63 -21.00
N LYS A 317 -8.03 12.38 -19.90
CA LYS A 317 -7.64 11.94 -18.56
C LYS A 317 -8.79 12.16 -17.60
N PHE A 318 -8.86 11.32 -16.57
CA PHE A 318 -9.79 11.47 -15.44
C PHE A 318 -8.96 11.62 -14.17
N GLY A 319 -9.52 12.24 -13.13
CA GLY A 319 -8.81 12.43 -11.87
C GLY A 319 -9.53 13.40 -10.95
N SER A 320 -8.82 13.84 -9.91
CA SER A 320 -9.29 14.92 -9.03
C SER A 320 -8.81 16.28 -9.53
N PHE A 321 -9.66 17.29 -9.40
CA PHE A 321 -9.32 18.70 -9.55
C PHE A 321 -9.60 19.40 -8.22
N GLN A 322 -8.57 19.96 -7.60
CA GLN A 322 -8.71 20.78 -6.39
C GLN A 322 -8.50 22.25 -6.76
N GLU A 323 -9.41 23.12 -6.32
CA GLU A 323 -9.29 24.55 -6.53
C GLU A 323 -8.01 25.10 -5.89
N PHE A 324 -7.38 26.07 -6.57
CA PHE A 324 -6.26 26.80 -6.02
C PHE A 324 -6.78 27.84 -5.03
N ILE A 325 -6.07 28.02 -3.91
CA ILE A 325 -6.38 29.02 -2.89
C ILE A 325 -5.24 30.03 -2.82
N GLU A 326 -5.58 31.31 -2.90
CA GLU A 326 -4.63 32.41 -2.78
C GLU A 326 -4.48 32.84 -1.31
N GLY A 327 -3.32 33.40 -0.95
CA GLY A 327 -3.07 33.93 0.40
C GLY A 327 -2.75 32.88 1.47
N PHE A 328 -2.52 31.62 1.08
CA PHE A 328 -2.09 30.55 1.97
C PHE A 328 -0.62 30.19 1.74
N ILE A 329 0.12 29.95 2.82
CA ILE A 329 1.51 29.47 2.79
C ILE A 329 1.62 28.13 3.52
N PRO A 330 2.55 27.24 3.14
CA PRO A 330 2.70 25.97 3.83
C PRO A 330 3.21 26.17 5.26
N LEU A 331 2.83 25.28 6.17
CA LEU A 331 3.24 25.32 7.56
C LEU A 331 4.77 25.22 7.73
N THR A 332 5.49 24.67 6.74
CA THR A 332 6.97 24.69 6.69
C THR A 332 7.58 26.09 6.61
N SER A 333 6.81 27.09 6.19
CA SER A 333 7.26 28.47 6.04
C SER A 333 7.14 29.28 7.32
N LEU A 334 6.45 28.75 8.34
CA LEU A 334 6.27 29.40 9.63
C LEU A 334 7.37 29.02 10.60
N ASP A 335 7.79 29.97 11.44
CA ASP A 335 8.63 29.70 12.59
C ASP A 335 7.83 29.21 13.81
N LYS A 336 8.52 28.94 14.92
CA LYS A 336 7.87 28.40 16.13
C LYS A 336 6.90 29.39 16.79
N GLU A 337 7.16 30.68 16.70
CA GLU A 337 6.30 31.71 17.30
C GLU A 337 5.01 31.84 16.46
N GLU A 338 5.15 31.86 15.13
CA GLU A 338 4.03 31.89 14.18
C GLU A 338 3.16 30.62 14.24
N LEU A 339 3.74 29.44 14.48
CA LEU A 339 2.94 28.22 14.69
C LEU A 339 1.97 28.35 15.89
N ASN A 340 2.38 29.09 16.92
CA ASN A 340 1.56 29.28 18.12
C ASN A 340 0.41 30.27 17.90
N THR A 341 0.43 31.04 16.81
CA THR A 341 -0.65 31.99 16.48
C THR A 341 -1.80 31.34 15.71
N ILE A 342 -1.61 30.11 15.19
CA ILE A 342 -2.66 29.37 14.49
C ILE A 342 -3.89 29.21 15.40
N PRO A 343 -5.11 29.58 14.96
CA PRO A 343 -6.31 29.42 15.77
C PRO A 343 -6.50 27.96 16.21
N THR A 344 -6.85 27.78 17.50
CA THR A 344 -6.93 26.45 18.11
C THR A 344 -8.09 25.63 17.52
N ASP A 345 -9.21 26.29 17.24
CA ASP A 345 -10.37 25.70 16.59
C ASP A 345 -10.05 25.23 15.16
N GLU A 346 -9.42 26.07 14.33
CA GLU A 346 -8.95 25.70 12.98
C GLU A 346 -8.01 24.48 13.00
N PHE A 347 -7.03 24.50 13.91
CA PHE A 347 -6.12 23.37 14.08
C PHE A 347 -6.86 22.09 14.48
N GLN A 348 -7.83 22.19 15.39
CA GLN A 348 -8.60 21.04 15.85
C GLN A 348 -9.60 20.53 14.81
N LEU A 349 -10.08 21.37 13.88
CA LEU A 349 -10.82 20.92 12.70
C LEU A 349 -9.96 19.98 11.84
N LEU A 350 -8.68 20.34 11.62
CA LEU A 350 -7.74 19.48 10.89
C LEU A 350 -7.51 18.14 11.61
N VAL A 351 -7.34 18.16 12.94
CA VAL A 351 -7.19 16.94 13.76
C VAL A 351 -8.38 16.00 13.54
N VAL A 352 -9.60 16.52 13.71
CA VAL A 352 -10.83 15.71 13.59
C VAL A 352 -11.03 15.22 12.16
N LEU A 353 -10.77 16.06 11.15
CA LEU A 353 -10.82 15.65 9.74
C LEU A 353 -9.87 14.48 9.46
N ASP A 354 -8.59 14.60 9.85
CA ASP A 354 -7.57 13.59 9.60
C ASP A 354 -7.86 12.27 10.34
N VAL A 355 -8.52 12.32 11.50
CA VAL A 355 -9.06 11.14 12.21
C VAL A 355 -10.14 10.43 11.38
N ILE A 356 -11.14 11.19 10.91
CA ILE A 356 -12.27 10.66 10.12
C ILE A 356 -11.73 9.99 8.85
N ILE A 357 -10.99 10.75 8.04
CA ILE A 357 -10.51 10.26 6.75
C ILE A 357 -9.34 9.29 6.93
N GLY A 358 -8.72 9.20 8.11
CA GLY A 358 -7.57 8.33 8.36
C GLY A 358 -6.39 8.68 7.47
N ASN A 359 -5.99 9.96 7.47
CA ASN A 359 -4.90 10.42 6.62
C ASN A 359 -3.56 9.79 7.05
N THR A 360 -2.88 9.12 6.11
CA THR A 360 -1.61 8.42 6.37
C THR A 360 -0.38 9.13 5.82
N ASP A 361 -0.53 10.38 5.37
CA ASP A 361 0.56 11.16 4.77
C ASP A 361 0.49 12.67 5.05
N ARG A 362 -0.17 13.07 6.14
CA ARG A 362 -0.19 14.49 6.55
C ARG A 362 1.22 14.95 6.92
N ASN A 363 1.71 15.97 6.24
CA ASN A 363 3.00 16.59 6.50
C ASN A 363 2.88 18.13 6.52
N THR A 364 3.91 18.83 7.00
CA THR A 364 3.95 20.30 7.10
C THR A 364 3.76 21.01 5.75
N GLY A 365 4.10 20.39 4.62
CA GLY A 365 3.86 20.95 3.29
C GLY A 365 2.40 20.85 2.84
N ASN A 366 1.63 19.95 3.46
CA ASN A 366 0.23 19.67 3.13
C ASN A 366 -0.76 20.34 4.10
N ILE A 367 -0.26 21.16 5.02
CA ILE A 367 -1.04 22.05 5.88
C ILE A 367 -0.71 23.46 5.44
N LEU A 368 -1.69 24.19 4.92
CA LEU A 368 -1.50 25.57 4.55
C LEU A 368 -2.17 26.48 5.58
N VAL A 369 -1.54 27.62 5.85
CA VAL A 369 -1.99 28.62 6.82
C VAL A 369 -2.19 29.93 6.05
N GLY A 370 -3.41 30.48 6.16
CA GLY A 370 -3.73 31.86 5.86
C GLY A 370 -3.90 32.64 7.16
N GLU A 371 -4.31 33.91 7.10
CA GLU A 371 -4.38 34.81 8.27
C GLU A 371 -5.04 34.16 9.50
N GLU A 372 -6.27 33.65 9.36
CA GLU A 372 -7.03 33.01 10.45
C GLU A 372 -7.63 31.67 10.03
N LYS A 373 -7.06 31.01 9.02
CA LYS A 373 -7.62 29.77 8.46
C LYS A 373 -6.56 28.75 8.14
N ILE A 374 -6.91 27.48 8.32
CA ILE A 374 -6.15 26.37 7.77
C ILE A 374 -6.79 25.90 6.47
N ALA A 375 -5.94 25.52 5.52
CA ALA A 375 -6.35 24.70 4.41
C ALA A 375 -5.55 23.38 4.38
N ALA A 376 -6.27 22.27 4.42
CA ALA A 376 -5.72 20.93 4.27
C ALA A 376 -5.72 20.56 2.79
N ILE A 377 -4.57 20.14 2.26
CA ILE A 377 -4.43 19.70 0.86
C ILE A 377 -3.87 18.28 0.77
N ASP A 378 -3.88 17.71 -0.44
CA ASP A 378 -3.23 16.44 -0.77
C ASP A 378 -3.70 15.23 0.05
N HIS A 379 -4.95 14.83 -0.16
CA HIS A 379 -5.62 13.73 0.55
C HIS A 379 -5.56 12.38 -0.20
N GLY A 380 -4.61 12.21 -1.12
CA GLY A 380 -4.50 10.99 -1.94
C GLY A 380 -4.26 9.68 -1.18
N LEU A 381 -3.82 9.77 0.08
CA LEU A 381 -3.51 8.65 0.99
C LEU A 381 -4.42 8.63 2.23
N CYS A 382 -5.72 8.86 2.00
CA CYS A 382 -6.79 8.73 2.99
C CYS A 382 -7.63 7.46 2.77
N PHE A 383 -8.56 7.20 3.68
CA PHE A 383 -9.48 6.06 3.72
C PHE A 383 -8.78 4.69 3.58
N PRO A 384 -7.74 4.40 4.38
CA PRO A 384 -7.02 3.13 4.26
C PRO A 384 -7.91 1.96 4.71
N ASP A 385 -7.89 0.86 3.96
CA ASP A 385 -8.61 -0.39 4.28
C ASP A 385 -7.97 -1.20 5.42
N ARG A 386 -6.81 -0.76 5.91
CA ARG A 386 -5.98 -1.38 6.95
C ARG A 386 -5.28 -0.31 7.77
N ALA A 387 -4.86 -0.64 8.99
CA ALA A 387 -4.01 0.25 9.77
C ALA A 387 -2.62 0.41 9.11
N ASP A 388 -2.08 1.62 9.21
CA ASP A 388 -0.71 2.02 8.82
C ASP A 388 0.09 2.41 10.07
N ASP A 389 1.40 2.57 9.95
CA ASP A 389 2.27 3.01 11.06
C ASP A 389 2.43 4.54 11.07
N PHE A 390 1.51 5.27 10.44
CA PHE A 390 1.51 6.72 10.43
C PHE A 390 1.17 7.28 11.81
N GLN A 391 2.08 8.08 12.35
CA GLN A 391 1.92 8.80 13.60
C GLN A 391 1.49 10.24 13.31
N PHE A 392 0.52 10.75 14.06
CA PHE A 392 0.08 12.14 13.95
C PHE A 392 1.01 13.09 14.71
N TRP A 393 2.30 13.07 14.35
CA TRP A 393 3.40 13.81 15.01
C TRP A 393 3.12 15.31 15.16
N TYR A 394 2.33 15.91 14.27
CA TYR A 394 2.02 17.33 14.31
C TYR A 394 1.05 17.70 15.44
N TRP A 395 0.28 16.73 15.98
CA TRP A 395 -0.54 16.94 17.18
C TRP A 395 0.34 17.21 18.41
N GLU A 396 1.51 16.58 18.49
CA GLU A 396 2.46 16.78 19.58
C GLU A 396 3.35 18.01 19.35
N SER A 397 3.67 18.30 18.09
CA SER A 397 4.63 19.34 17.72
C SER A 397 4.06 20.75 17.80
N ILE A 398 2.73 20.90 17.74
CA ILE A 398 2.01 22.17 17.72
C ILE A 398 1.22 22.32 19.04
N GLU A 399 1.39 23.44 19.74
CA GLU A 399 0.84 23.65 21.10
C GLU A 399 -0.68 23.47 21.18
N GLN A 400 -1.40 23.82 20.12
CA GLN A 400 -2.84 23.69 19.98
C GLN A 400 -3.30 22.22 20.08
N GLY A 401 -2.45 21.27 19.67
CA GLY A 401 -2.73 19.83 19.78
C GLY A 401 -2.56 19.27 21.18
N LYS A 402 -1.88 19.98 22.08
CA LYS A 402 -1.75 19.62 23.50
C LYS A 402 -2.93 20.10 24.35
N LYS A 403 -3.78 20.96 23.78
CA LYS A 403 -4.99 21.48 24.44
C LYS A 403 -6.12 20.44 24.36
N PRO A 404 -7.06 20.43 25.33
CA PRO A 404 -8.30 19.67 25.21
C PRO A 404 -9.06 20.07 23.94
N LEU A 405 -9.77 19.10 23.35
CA LEU A 405 -10.61 19.36 22.18
C LEU A 405 -11.76 20.30 22.55
N ILE A 406 -12.07 21.28 21.69
CA ILE A 406 -13.14 22.25 21.94
C ILE A 406 -14.50 21.55 22.09
N PRO A 407 -15.41 22.07 22.94
CA PRO A 407 -16.68 21.39 23.26
C PRO A 407 -17.54 21.03 22.05
N SER A 408 -17.59 21.91 21.04
CA SER A 408 -18.37 21.67 19.82
C SER A 408 -17.87 20.46 19.01
N LEU A 409 -16.56 20.23 18.98
CA LEU A 409 -15.97 19.06 18.31
C LEU A 409 -16.12 17.80 19.16
N VAL A 410 -16.12 17.91 20.48
CA VAL A 410 -16.45 16.78 21.37
C VAL A 410 -17.90 16.33 21.14
N GLU A 411 -18.84 17.28 21.07
CA GLU A 411 -20.25 16.99 20.78
C GLU A 411 -20.42 16.35 19.40
N LEU A 412 -19.70 16.85 18.39
CA LEU A 412 -19.67 16.25 17.05
C LEU A 412 -19.18 14.80 17.08
N LEU A 413 -18.10 14.51 17.81
CA LEU A 413 -17.57 13.15 17.91
C LEU A 413 -18.56 12.19 18.60
N GLN A 414 -19.24 12.65 19.65
CA GLN A 414 -20.25 11.86 20.35
C GLN A 414 -21.48 11.58 19.49
N ASN A 415 -21.88 12.54 18.65
CA ASN A 415 -23.07 12.47 17.80
C ASN A 415 -22.71 12.36 16.31
N PHE A 416 -21.58 11.72 15.99
CA PHE A 416 -21.05 11.74 14.64
C PHE A 416 -22.06 11.12 13.64
N PRO A 417 -22.43 11.83 12.55
CA PRO A 417 -23.44 11.38 11.60
C PRO A 417 -22.88 10.31 10.65
N LEU A 418 -22.50 9.16 11.21
CA LEU A 418 -21.80 8.08 10.52
C LEU A 418 -22.58 7.57 9.30
N THR A 419 -23.85 7.21 9.49
CA THR A 419 -24.68 6.61 8.43
C THR A 419 -24.86 7.55 7.23
N PRO A 420 -25.26 8.83 7.42
CA PRO A 420 -25.29 9.80 6.31
C PRO A 420 -23.96 9.98 5.60
N ILE A 421 -22.84 10.06 6.33
CA ILE A 421 -21.50 10.24 5.75
C ILE A 421 -21.08 8.99 4.96
N ARG A 422 -21.27 7.77 5.49
CA ARG A 422 -21.01 6.51 4.77
C ARG A 422 -21.79 6.47 3.45
N HIS A 423 -23.09 6.77 3.50
CA HIS A 423 -23.92 6.81 2.31
C HIS A 423 -23.45 7.88 1.30
N LYS A 424 -23.07 9.07 1.77
CA LYS A 424 -22.54 10.14 0.91
C LYS A 424 -21.25 9.70 0.21
N LEU A 425 -20.32 9.10 0.94
CA LEU A 425 -19.06 8.59 0.41
C LEU A 425 -19.29 7.47 -0.61
N GLN A 426 -20.06 6.44 -0.27
CA GLN A 426 -20.34 5.31 -1.16
C GLN A 426 -21.08 5.73 -2.44
N SER A 427 -22.00 6.70 -2.35
CA SER A 427 -22.79 7.15 -3.49
C SER A 427 -22.03 8.03 -4.48
N ARG A 428 -20.89 8.60 -4.07
CA ARG A 428 -20.11 9.57 -4.88
C ARG A 428 -18.69 9.11 -5.19
N CYS A 429 -18.08 8.32 -4.32
CA CYS A 429 -16.70 7.88 -4.38
C CYS A 429 -16.59 6.36 -4.26
N PHE A 430 -15.53 5.80 -4.81
CA PHE A 430 -15.15 4.42 -4.57
C PHE A 430 -14.38 4.35 -3.24
N ILE A 431 -15.11 4.24 -2.13
CA ILE A 431 -14.54 3.95 -0.81
C ILE A 431 -15.01 2.56 -0.39
N PRO A 432 -14.12 1.56 -0.26
CA PRO A 432 -14.49 0.20 0.10
C PRO A 432 -15.15 0.12 1.49
N GLU A 433 -16.04 -0.87 1.68
CA GLU A 433 -16.70 -1.08 2.98
C GLU A 433 -15.70 -1.26 4.12
N SER A 434 -14.62 -2.01 3.86
CA SER A 434 -13.55 -2.22 4.83
C SER A 434 -12.89 -0.91 5.26
N ALA A 435 -12.76 0.08 4.36
CA ALA A 435 -12.22 1.40 4.70
C ALA A 435 -13.21 2.24 5.55
N LEU A 436 -14.52 2.10 5.31
CA LEU A 436 -15.56 2.73 6.13
C LEU A 436 -15.63 2.09 7.52
N ASP A 437 -15.48 0.77 7.62
CA ASP A 437 -15.35 0.08 8.90
C ASP A 437 -14.11 0.57 9.66
N ARG A 438 -12.97 0.77 8.98
CA ARG A 438 -11.79 1.37 9.61
C ARG A 438 -12.05 2.81 10.08
N MET A 439 -12.80 3.60 9.31
CA MET A 439 -13.18 4.96 9.70
C MET A 439 -14.00 4.96 11.00
N GLU A 440 -14.99 4.07 11.11
CA GLU A 440 -15.79 3.93 12.32
C GLU A 440 -14.95 3.50 13.54
N GLU A 441 -14.07 2.52 13.38
CA GLU A 441 -13.17 2.08 14.46
C GLU A 441 -12.28 3.22 14.96
N ARG A 442 -11.68 3.99 14.05
CA ARG A 442 -10.86 5.16 14.39
C ARG A 442 -11.66 6.20 15.14
N LEU A 443 -12.87 6.52 14.66
CA LEU A 443 -13.73 7.52 15.29
C LEU A 443 -14.11 7.12 16.71
N VAL A 444 -14.56 5.88 16.91
CA VAL A 444 -14.91 5.41 18.26
C VAL A 444 -13.69 5.41 19.16
N LEU A 445 -12.55 4.89 18.70
CA LEU A 445 -11.33 4.83 19.50
C LEU A 445 -10.82 6.22 19.91
N PHE A 446 -10.77 7.17 18.97
CA PHE A 446 -10.39 8.55 19.25
C PHE A 446 -11.36 9.24 20.22
N THR A 447 -12.66 9.09 19.99
CA THR A 447 -13.71 9.65 20.86
C THR A 447 -13.57 9.16 22.29
N ARG A 448 -13.26 7.86 22.49
CA ARG A 448 -13.00 7.32 23.83
C ARG A 448 -11.80 7.97 24.50
N GLY A 449 -10.73 8.22 23.76
CA GLY A 449 -9.55 8.93 24.26
C GLY A 449 -9.89 10.35 24.72
N ILE A 450 -10.60 11.12 23.89
CA ILE A 450 -11.02 12.48 24.21
C ILE A 450 -11.94 12.51 25.44
N LEU A 451 -12.92 11.62 25.53
CA LEU A 451 -13.81 11.51 26.69
C LEU A 451 -13.10 11.04 27.98
N ALA A 452 -11.91 10.43 27.86
CA ALA A 452 -11.05 10.11 29.00
C ALA A 452 -10.15 11.29 29.42
N GLY A 453 -10.40 12.50 28.90
CA GLY A 453 -9.67 13.72 29.25
C GLY A 453 -8.31 13.84 28.56
N LYS A 454 -8.08 13.10 27.46
CA LYS A 454 -6.84 13.15 26.68
C LYS A 454 -6.90 14.22 25.60
N SER A 455 -5.76 14.88 25.36
CA SER A 455 -5.57 15.81 24.24
C SER A 455 -5.29 15.05 22.93
N PRO A 456 -5.40 15.68 21.75
CA PRO A 456 -4.90 15.09 20.51
C PRO A 456 -3.44 14.62 20.62
N ALA A 457 -2.54 15.42 21.19
CA ALA A 457 -1.15 15.04 21.43
C ALA A 457 -1.01 13.75 22.26
N ASP A 458 -1.89 13.56 23.24
CA ASP A 458 -1.89 12.33 24.04
C ASP A 458 -2.23 11.09 23.22
N LEU A 459 -2.87 11.23 22.06
CA LEU A 459 -3.41 10.16 21.22
C LEU A 459 -2.74 10.05 19.84
N SER A 460 -1.64 10.79 19.61
CA SER A 460 -0.86 10.86 18.35
C SER A 460 -0.57 9.50 17.70
N ASP A 461 -0.27 8.50 18.53
CA ASP A 461 0.10 7.15 18.12
C ASP A 461 -1.03 6.12 18.22
N LEU A 462 -2.18 6.50 18.79
CA LEU A 462 -3.31 5.60 19.08
C LEU A 462 -3.86 4.93 17.81
N MET A 463 -3.66 5.56 16.66
CA MET A 463 -4.17 5.12 15.36
C MET A 463 -3.17 4.25 14.57
N THR A 464 -1.96 4.04 15.08
CA THR A 464 -0.95 3.20 14.43
C THR A 464 -1.35 1.72 14.48
N ARG A 465 -0.72 0.86 13.67
CA ARG A 465 -1.02 -0.59 13.66
C ARG A 465 -0.85 -1.27 15.00
N GLU A 466 0.01 -0.76 15.86
CA GLU A 466 0.19 -1.32 17.20
C GLU A 466 -1.11 -1.28 18.01
N TYR A 467 -1.89 -0.21 17.83
CA TYR A 467 -3.06 0.07 18.66
C TYR A 467 -4.39 -0.03 17.89
N LEU A 468 -4.41 0.30 16.60
CA LEU A 468 -5.59 0.18 15.75
C LEU A 468 -5.73 -1.24 15.18
N THR A 469 -6.03 -2.19 16.07
CA THR A 469 -6.44 -3.55 15.68
C THR A 469 -7.92 -3.56 15.25
N PRO A 470 -8.37 -4.51 14.40
CA PRO A 470 -9.77 -4.59 13.96
C PRO A 470 -10.78 -4.79 15.11
N LEU A 471 -11.28 -3.70 15.67
CA LEU A 471 -12.20 -3.69 16.81
C LEU A 471 -13.56 -4.30 16.47
N ILE A 472 -14.09 -4.04 15.27
CA ILE A 472 -15.39 -4.59 14.81
C ILE A 472 -15.38 -6.12 14.73
N SER A 473 -14.19 -6.72 14.58
CA SER A 473 -14.04 -8.17 14.52
C SER A 473 -14.04 -8.86 15.89
N ARG A 474 -14.04 -8.09 16.99
CA ARG A 474 -14.09 -8.63 18.35
C ARG A 474 -15.50 -9.08 18.72
N LYS A 475 -15.63 -10.01 19.67
CA LYS A 475 -16.92 -10.58 20.12
C LYS A 475 -17.68 -9.64 21.09
N GLU A 476 -17.43 -8.35 21.02
CA GLU A 476 -17.89 -7.34 21.97
C GLU A 476 -18.50 -6.15 21.22
N THR A 477 -19.13 -5.23 21.95
CA THR A 477 -19.54 -3.96 21.34
C THR A 477 -18.32 -3.13 20.94
N LEU A 478 -18.42 -2.37 19.85
CA LEU A 478 -17.31 -1.54 19.36
C LEU A 478 -16.78 -0.56 20.43
N THR A 479 -17.68 0.01 21.23
CA THR A 479 -17.34 0.91 22.35
C THR A 479 -16.54 0.21 23.44
N GLN A 480 -16.88 -1.04 23.76
CA GLN A 480 -16.13 -1.83 24.74
C GLN A 480 -14.73 -2.15 24.21
N ALA A 481 -14.66 -2.68 22.99
CA ALA A 481 -13.40 -2.98 22.32
C ALA A 481 -12.46 -1.77 22.26
N ALA A 482 -13.00 -0.58 21.95
CA ALA A 482 -12.26 0.67 21.94
C ALA A 482 -11.77 1.09 23.34
N SER A 483 -12.57 0.88 24.39
CA SER A 483 -12.19 1.22 25.77
C SER A 483 -11.05 0.34 26.29
N GLU A 484 -11.10 -0.96 25.98
CA GLU A 484 -10.01 -1.89 26.30
C GLU A 484 -8.73 -1.52 25.55
N GLN A 485 -8.84 -1.21 24.26
CA GLN A 485 -7.71 -0.81 23.43
C GLN A 485 -7.06 0.50 23.93
N LEU A 486 -7.89 1.48 24.33
CA LEU A 486 -7.40 2.71 24.94
C LEU A 486 -6.67 2.43 26.26
N THR A 487 -7.19 1.53 27.09
CA THR A 487 -6.54 1.15 28.36
C THR A 487 -5.16 0.53 28.11
N LEU A 488 -5.04 -0.34 27.10
CA LEU A 488 -3.75 -0.91 26.69
C LEU A 488 -2.77 0.17 26.22
N TYR A 489 -3.24 1.11 25.39
CA TYR A 489 -2.44 2.24 24.92
C TYR A 489 -1.91 3.09 26.07
N LEU A 490 -2.80 3.53 26.97
CA LEU A 490 -2.43 4.39 28.10
C LEU A 490 -1.51 3.69 29.10
N LYS A 491 -1.68 2.38 29.31
CA LYS A 491 -0.78 1.60 30.15
C LYS A 491 0.63 1.56 29.58
N LYS A 492 0.78 1.42 28.26
CA LYS A 492 2.10 1.43 27.61
C LYS A 492 2.74 2.82 27.61
N LYS A 493 1.96 3.89 27.42
CA LYS A 493 2.51 5.27 27.38
C LYS A 493 3.01 5.77 28.74
N ASN A 494 2.49 5.21 29.84
CA ASN A 494 2.91 5.56 31.21
C ASN A 494 4.13 4.75 31.71
N HIS A 495 4.65 3.82 30.90
CA HIS A 495 5.88 3.06 31.14
C HIS A 495 6.97 3.56 30.19
#